data_AF-A0A925LT72-F1
#
_entry.id   AF-A0A925LT72-F1
#
_cell.length_a   1.000
_cell.length_b   1.000
_cell.length_c   1.000
_cell.angle_alpha   90.00
_cell.angle_beta   90.00
_cell.angle_gamma   90.00
#
_symmetry.space_group_name_H-M   'P 1'
#
loop_
_entity.id
_entity.type
_entity.pdbx_description
1 polymer ?
#
loop_
_entity_poly.entity_id
_entity_poly.type
_entity_poly.pdbx_seq_one_letter_code
_entity_poly.pdbx_strand_id
1 'polypeptide(L)'
;MSLPTHLARRTFLRNTGVSLGSMALASLLARQSDATQDATVPHWNGVLNPPHFQPRAKRIIWLYMAGGMTHIDTFDNKPKLAELNGTEMPESVTK
;
A
#
# COMPACT_ATOMS: atom_id res chain seq x y z
N MET A 1 -6.10 -26.57 -58.04
CA MET A 1 -7.20 -25.61 -58.28
C MET A 1 -6.61 -24.20 -58.23
N SER A 2 -6.35 -23.59 -59.39
CA SER A 2 -5.76 -22.25 -59.48
C SER A 2 -6.86 -21.21 -59.28
N LEU A 3 -6.79 -20.42 -58.19
CA LEU A 3 -7.70 -19.31 -57.99
C LEU A 3 -7.32 -18.16 -58.96
N PRO A 4 -8.31 -17.46 -59.54
CA PRO A 4 -8.02 -16.28 -60.36
C PRO A 4 -7.31 -15.22 -59.51
N THR A 5 -6.35 -14.53 -60.12
CA THR A 5 -5.37 -13.65 -59.43
C THR A 5 -6.00 -12.62 -58.50
N HIS A 6 -7.14 -12.05 -58.89
CA HIS A 6 -7.89 -11.09 -58.07
C HIS A 6 -8.48 -11.72 -56.79
N LEU A 7 -8.97 -12.97 -56.85
CA LEU A 7 -9.47 -13.70 -55.68
C LEU A 7 -8.31 -14.11 -54.76
N ALA A 8 -7.19 -14.56 -55.33
CA ALA A 8 -5.99 -14.95 -54.56
C ALA A 8 -5.37 -13.77 -53.78
N ARG A 9 -5.32 -12.57 -54.38
CA ARG A 9 -4.82 -11.36 -53.70
C ARG A 9 -5.73 -10.96 -52.53
N ARG A 10 -7.05 -11.05 -52.69
CA ARG A 10 -8.02 -10.68 -51.64
C ARG A 10 -7.99 -11.66 -50.47
N THR A 11 -7.90 -12.96 -50.74
CA THR A 11 -7.77 -13.98 -49.68
C THR A 11 -6.43 -13.89 -48.97
N PHE A 12 -5.33 -13.64 -49.70
CA PHE A 12 -4.02 -13.41 -49.11
C PHE A 12 -4.05 -12.21 -48.15
N LEU A 13 -4.45 -11.02 -48.62
CA LEU A 13 -4.48 -9.81 -47.80
C LEU A 13 -5.44 -9.94 -46.59
N ARG A 14 -6.57 -10.60 -46.76
CA ARG A 14 -7.53 -10.86 -45.68
C ARG A 14 -6.92 -11.76 -44.61
N ASN A 15 -6.27 -12.85 -45.01
CA ASN A 15 -5.69 -13.81 -44.08
C ASN A 15 -4.45 -13.24 -43.38
N THR A 16 -3.59 -12.50 -44.10
CA THR A 16 -2.39 -11.87 -43.51
C THR A 16 -2.76 -10.73 -42.56
N GLY A 17 -3.82 -9.96 -42.85
CA GLY A 17 -4.28 -8.89 -41.96
C GLY A 17 -4.74 -9.42 -40.61
N VAL A 18 -5.49 -10.54 -40.61
CA VAL A 18 -5.96 -11.18 -39.37
C VAL A 18 -4.80 -11.77 -38.56
N SER A 19 -3.82 -12.42 -39.21
CA SER A 19 -2.68 -13.00 -38.51
C SER A 19 -1.71 -11.95 -37.93
N LEU A 20 -1.46 -10.86 -38.66
CA LEU A 20 -0.66 -9.75 -38.13
C LEU A 20 -1.38 -9.05 -36.97
N GLY A 21 -2.70 -8.88 -37.07
CA GLY A 21 -3.52 -8.34 -35.98
C GLY A 21 -3.49 -9.19 -34.72
N SER A 22 -3.58 -10.52 -34.85
CA SER A 22 -3.50 -11.42 -33.69
C SER A 22 -2.12 -11.42 -33.04
N MET A 23 -1.03 -11.34 -33.81
CA MET A 23 0.33 -11.17 -33.28
C MET A 23 0.51 -9.84 -32.53
N ALA A 24 -0.02 -8.73 -33.08
CA ALA A 24 0.02 -7.43 -32.41
C ALA A 24 -0.78 -7.43 -31.10
N LEU A 25 -1.97 -8.03 -31.10
CA LEU A 25 -2.80 -8.18 -29.90
C LEU A 25 -2.10 -9.04 -28.85
N ALA A 26 -1.51 -10.17 -29.24
CA ALA A 26 -0.74 -11.03 -28.34
C ALA A 26 0.45 -10.28 -27.70
N SER A 27 1.15 -9.43 -28.47
CA SER A 27 2.24 -8.59 -27.96
C SER A 27 1.75 -7.54 -26.95
N LEU A 28 0.59 -6.91 -27.20
CA LEU A 28 -0.01 -5.96 -26.27
C LEU A 28 -0.49 -6.64 -24.98
N LEU A 29 -1.13 -7.80 -25.08
CA LEU A 29 -1.56 -8.57 -23.91
C LEU A 29 -0.37 -9.10 -23.10
N ALA A 30 0.72 -9.52 -23.75
CA ALA A 30 1.95 -9.92 -23.07
C ALA A 30 2.57 -8.76 -22.27
N ARG A 31 2.61 -7.54 -22.85
CA ARG A 31 3.06 -6.34 -22.12
C ARG A 31 2.13 -5.99 -20.96
N GLN A 32 0.82 -6.19 -21.11
CA GLN A 32 -0.14 -5.98 -20.03
C GLN A 32 0.00 -7.02 -18.93
N SER A 33 0.27 -8.29 -19.27
CA SER A 33 0.51 -9.33 -18.26
C SER A 33 1.78 -9.07 -17.46
N ASP A 34 2.84 -8.58 -18.10
CA ASP A 34 4.07 -8.17 -17.40
C ASP A 34 3.81 -7.00 -16.44
N ALA A 35 2.97 -6.04 -16.83
CA ALA A 35 2.57 -4.94 -15.95
C ALA A 35 1.73 -5.39 -14.73
N THR A 36 1.04 -6.53 -14.82
CA THR A 36 0.31 -7.13 -13.68
C THR A 36 1.13 -8.12 -12.86
N GLN A 37 2.24 -8.64 -13.38
CA GLN A 37 3.18 -9.46 -12.62
C GLN A 37 4.01 -8.65 -11.64
N ASP A 38 4.02 -7.32 -11.81
CA ASP A 38 4.61 -6.39 -10.86
C ASP A 38 3.65 -6.08 -9.69
N ALA A 39 2.96 -7.11 -9.18
CA ALA A 39 2.43 -7.13 -7.81
C ALA A 39 3.56 -7.03 -6.76
N THR A 40 4.81 -6.97 -7.22
CA THR A 40 6.02 -6.66 -6.46
C THR A 40 6.43 -5.18 -6.51
N VAL A 41 5.82 -4.31 -7.32
CA VAL A 41 6.00 -2.87 -7.10
C VAL A 41 5.25 -2.54 -5.81
N PRO A 42 5.92 -2.16 -4.73
CA PRO A 42 5.22 -1.67 -3.58
C PRO A 42 4.45 -0.44 -4.06
N HIS A 43 3.11 -0.51 -4.02
CA HIS A 43 2.29 0.68 -3.96
C HIS A 43 2.96 1.61 -2.94
N TRP A 44 3.24 2.85 -3.32
CA TRP A 44 3.97 3.77 -2.45
C TRP A 44 3.13 4.02 -1.19
N ASN A 45 3.38 3.23 -0.15
CA ASN A 45 2.64 3.26 1.12
C ASN A 45 3.12 4.41 2.03
N GLY A 46 3.84 5.39 1.48
CA GLY A 46 4.54 6.42 2.26
C GLY A 46 5.78 5.92 3.01
N VAL A 47 6.19 4.67 2.78
CA VAL A 47 7.36 4.04 3.42
C VAL A 47 8.41 3.72 2.37
N LEU A 48 9.59 4.34 2.49
CA LEU A 48 10.78 3.99 1.70
C LEU A 48 11.16 2.54 1.99
N ASN A 49 11.03 1.69 0.99
CA ASN A 49 11.27 0.25 1.11
C ASN A 49 12.39 -0.16 0.15
N PRO A 50 13.55 -0.64 0.61
CA PRO A 50 14.22 -0.42 1.91
C PRO A 50 15.07 0.88 1.91
N PRO A 51 15.36 1.47 3.09
CA PRO A 51 16.24 2.62 3.18
C PRO A 51 17.66 2.25 2.75
N HIS A 52 18.31 3.13 1.97
CA HIS A 52 19.71 2.92 1.51
C HIS A 52 20.72 2.82 2.66
N PHE A 53 20.34 3.29 3.86
CA PHE A 53 21.18 3.30 5.05
C PHE A 53 20.42 2.77 6.26
N GLN A 54 21.15 2.22 7.24
CA GLN A 54 20.56 1.81 8.50
C GLN A 54 19.97 3.03 9.22
N PRO A 55 18.67 3.01 9.58
CA PRO A 55 18.06 4.12 10.29
C PRO A 55 18.70 4.27 11.69
N ARG A 56 19.15 5.47 12.01
CA ARG A 56 19.69 5.81 13.34
C ARG A 56 19.02 7.07 13.89
N ALA A 57 18.25 6.94 14.97
CA ALA A 57 17.74 8.08 15.71
C ALA A 57 18.86 8.69 16.57
N LYS A 58 19.26 9.93 16.28
CA LYS A 58 20.29 10.65 17.07
C LYS A 58 19.71 11.39 18.27
N ARG A 59 18.43 11.77 18.20
CA ARG A 59 17.73 12.58 19.20
C ARG A 59 16.28 12.14 19.24
N ILE A 60 15.74 11.97 20.44
CA ILE A 60 14.35 11.57 20.69
C ILE A 60 13.75 12.68 21.55
N ILE A 61 12.65 13.28 21.09
CA ILE A 61 11.86 14.20 21.89
C ILE A 61 10.71 13.38 22.46
N TRP A 62 10.75 13.13 23.77
CA TRP A 62 9.68 12.44 24.49
C TRP A 62 8.81 13.46 25.20
N LEU A 63 7.52 13.47 24.86
CA LEU A 63 6.54 14.35 25.46
C LEU A 63 5.66 13.53 26.39
N TYR A 64 5.74 13.79 27.69
CA TYR A 64 4.83 13.24 28.69
C TYR A 64 3.73 14.27 28.97
N MET A 65 2.51 13.97 28.55
CA MET A 65 1.34 14.79 28.84
C MET A 65 0.65 14.23 30.08
N ALA A 66 0.89 14.86 31.23
CA ALA A 66 0.15 14.54 32.46
C ALA A 66 -1.33 14.86 32.24
N GLY A 67 -2.20 13.85 32.41
CA GLY A 67 -3.65 14.00 32.25
C GLY A 67 -4.21 13.65 30.86
N GLY A 68 -3.39 13.16 29.93
CA GLY A 68 -3.89 12.61 28.67
C GLY A 68 -4.63 11.28 28.88
N MET A 69 -5.68 11.04 28.09
CA MET A 69 -6.37 9.75 28.08
C MET A 69 -5.40 8.65 27.62
N THR A 70 -4.99 7.76 28.52
CA THR A 70 -4.16 6.61 28.14
C THR A 70 -5.09 5.48 27.69
N HIS A 71 -4.67 4.68 26.71
CA HIS A 71 -5.46 3.52 26.26
C HIS A 71 -5.79 2.56 27.42
N ILE A 72 -4.94 2.53 28.45
CA ILE A 72 -5.06 1.65 29.62
C ILE A 72 -6.08 2.20 30.63
N ASP A 73 -6.17 3.52 30.80
CA ASP A 73 -6.93 4.16 31.88
C ASP A 73 -8.32 4.68 31.43
N THR A 74 -8.51 4.90 30.12
CA THR A 74 -9.70 5.61 29.61
C THR A 74 -11.03 4.95 29.94
N PHE A 75 -11.06 3.61 30.03
CA PHE A 75 -12.29 2.85 30.25
C PHE A 75 -12.32 2.09 31.58
N ASP A 76 -11.34 2.33 32.46
CA ASP A 76 -11.33 1.71 33.79
C ASP A 76 -12.22 2.52 34.74
N ASN A 77 -13.21 1.87 35.35
CA ASN A 77 -14.07 2.54 36.32
C ASN A 77 -13.34 2.60 37.67
N LYS A 78 -12.89 3.79 38.05
CA LYS A 78 -12.12 4.03 39.26
C LYS A 78 -12.96 4.77 40.33
N PRO A 79 -13.86 4.08 41.05
CA PRO A 79 -14.80 4.71 42.00
C PRO A 79 -14.07 5.44 43.14
N LYS A 80 -12.93 4.89 43.60
CA LYS A 80 -12.12 5.50 44.66
C LYS A 80 -11.52 6.84 44.25
N LEU A 81 -11.15 6.99 42.97
CA LEU A 81 -10.63 8.24 42.43
C LEU A 81 -11.74 9.28 42.24
N ALA A 82 -12.95 8.85 41.92
CA ALA A 82 -14.12 9.73 41.90
C ALA A 82 -14.46 10.24 43.31
N GLU A 83 -14.38 9.39 44.34
CA GLU A 83 -14.58 9.78 45.75
C GLU A 83 -13.54 10.79 46.24
N LEU A 84 -12.28 10.61 45.83
CA LEU A 84 -11.14 11.43 46.29
C LEU A 84 -10.89 12.67 45.41
N ASN A 85 -11.75 12.94 44.43
CA ASN A 85 -11.59 14.06 43.52
C ASN A 85 -11.62 15.40 44.29
N GLY A 86 -10.59 16.24 44.11
CA GLY A 86 -10.44 17.52 44.81
C GLY A 86 -9.82 17.42 46.20
N THR A 87 -9.44 16.22 46.67
CA THR A 87 -8.70 16.05 47.93
C THR A 87 -7.21 16.31 47.70
N GLU A 88 -6.55 16.96 48.65
CA GLU A 88 -5.10 17.14 48.60
C GLU A 88 -4.37 15.79 48.65
N MET A 89 -3.23 15.71 47.97
CA MET A 89 -2.42 14.49 47.94
C MET A 89 -1.90 14.19 49.36
N PRO A 90 -1.98 12.92 49.82
CA PRO A 90 -1.57 12.56 51.17
C PRO A 90 -0.08 12.87 51.39
N GLU A 91 0.25 13.43 52.56
CA GLU A 91 1.63 13.82 52.90
C GLU A 91 2.65 12.67 52.81
N SER A 92 2.19 11.42 52.91
CA SER A 92 3.04 10.23 52.76
C SER A 92 3.62 10.04 51.36
N VAL A 93 3.09 10.72 50.35
CA VAL A 93 3.54 10.65 48.95
C VAL A 93 4.32 11.92 48.54
N THR A 94 4.18 13.02 49.30
CA THR A 94 4.76 14.34 48.99
C THR A 94 6.04 14.64 49.79
N LYS A 95 6.40 13.79 50.78
CA LYS A 95 7.70 13.80 51.48
C LYS A 95 8.62 12.70 50.97
#